data_AF-A0A4Q3FQK8-F1
#
_entry.id   AF-A0A4Q3FQK8-F1
#
_cell.length_a   1.000
_cell.length_b   1.000
_cell.length_c   1.000
_cell.angle_alpha   90.00
_cell.angle_beta   90.00
_cell.angle_gamma   90.00
#
_symmetry.space_group_name_H-M   'P 1'
#
loop_
_entity.id
_entity.type
_entity.pdbx_description
1 polymer ?
#
loop_
_entity_poly.entity_id
_entity_poly.type
_entity_poly.pdbx_seq_one_letter_code
_entity_poly.pdbx_strand_id
1 'polypeptide(L)'
;MTTIDSDSRQVGSIAIFPRALYKNGVMQVHLDRYIVPAMCMLGKGYTKYEREAAMSLSREASQILYVRLCRFLDFGSWSPSVDE
;
A
#
# COMPACT_ATOMS: atom_id res chain seq x y z
N MET A 1 4.11 -14.33 30.32
CA MET A 1 4.24 -13.00 29.69
C MET A 1 5.44 -13.09 28.76
N THR A 2 5.20 -13.35 27.48
CA THR A 2 6.27 -13.55 26.50
C THR A 2 6.66 -12.19 25.96
N THR A 3 7.80 -11.67 26.43
CA THR A 3 8.44 -10.48 25.90
C THR A 3 8.87 -10.77 24.47
N ILE A 4 8.23 -10.10 23.50
CA ILE A 4 8.59 -10.20 22.09
C ILE A 4 9.89 -9.39 21.91
N ASP A 5 10.98 -10.10 21.66
CA ASP A 5 12.30 -9.53 21.39
C ASP A 5 12.29 -8.78 20.05
N SER A 6 12.67 -7.51 20.06
CA SER A 6 12.69 -6.65 18.87
C SER A 6 13.86 -6.96 17.94
N ASP A 7 14.92 -7.60 18.43
CA ASP A 7 16.15 -7.86 17.69
C ASP A 7 16.08 -9.13 16.83
N SER A 8 15.07 -9.97 17.02
CA SER A 8 14.86 -11.19 16.22
C SER A 8 14.04 -10.97 14.93
N ARG A 9 13.79 -9.72 14.53
CA ARG A 9 13.01 -9.40 13.33
C ARG A 9 13.82 -9.70 12.07
N GLN A 10 13.63 -10.89 11.52
CA GLN A 10 14.09 -11.19 10.17
C GLN A 10 13.24 -10.41 9.16
N VAL A 11 13.86 -9.44 8.48
CA VAL A 11 13.25 -8.71 7.38
C VAL A 11 13.22 -9.62 6.16
N GLY A 12 12.06 -10.20 5.86
CA GLY A 12 11.80 -10.91 4.60
C GLY A 12 11.20 -9.95 3.57
N SER A 13 11.63 -10.06 2.30
CA SER A 13 10.94 -9.38 1.20
C SER A 13 9.69 -10.17 0.80
N ILE A 14 8.54 -9.50 0.77
CA ILE A 14 7.30 -10.07 0.24
C ILE A 14 7.11 -9.50 -1.17
N ALA A 15 7.07 -10.38 -2.18
CA ALA A 15 6.69 -9.98 -3.52
C ALA A 15 5.16 -9.87 -3.58
N ILE A 16 4.61 -8.71 -3.96
CA ILE A 16 3.15 -8.49 -4.00
C ILE A 16 2.50 -9.40 -5.05
N PHE A 17 3.11 -9.50 -6.23
CA PHE A 17 2.65 -10.33 -7.35
C PHE A 17 3.70 -11.37 -7.74
N PRO A 18 3.83 -12.49 -7.01
CA PRO A 18 4.86 -13.50 -7.27
C PRO A 18 4.73 -14.17 -8.65
N ARG A 19 3.56 -14.10 -9.30
CA ARG A 19 3.35 -14.61 -10.66
C ARG A 19 2.44 -13.68 -11.46
N ALA A 20 2.80 -13.43 -12.72
CA ALA A 20 1.99 -12.72 -13.68
C ALA A 20 1.97 -13.48 -15.01
N LEU A 21 0.80 -13.58 -15.64
CA LEU A 21 0.56 -14.26 -16.91
C LEU A 21 -0.15 -13.28 -17.85
N TYR A 22 0.34 -13.15 -19.07
CA TYR A 22 -0.28 -12.30 -20.09
C TYR A 22 -0.77 -13.17 -21.26
N LYS A 23 -2.05 -13.05 -21.60
CA LYS A 23 -2.64 -13.75 -22.74
C LYS A 23 -3.76 -12.91 -23.35
N ASN A 24 -3.70 -12.68 -24.66
CA ASN A 24 -4.75 -12.02 -25.44
C ASN A 24 -5.22 -10.67 -24.87
N GLY A 25 -4.30 -9.78 -24.47
CA GLY A 25 -4.64 -8.47 -23.91
C GLY A 25 -5.08 -8.48 -22.44
N VAL A 26 -5.15 -9.66 -21.82
CA VAL A 26 -5.50 -9.80 -20.41
C VAL A 26 -4.25 -10.14 -19.60
N MET A 27 -4.01 -9.35 -18.55
CA MET A 27 -2.97 -9.63 -17.55
C MET A 27 -3.60 -10.25 -16.31
N GLN A 28 -3.26 -11.51 -16.04
CA GLN A 28 -3.63 -12.21 -14.82
C GLN A 28 -2.47 -12.16 -13.83
N VAL A 29 -2.69 -11.59 -12.66
CA VAL A 29 -1.70 -11.53 -11.57
C VAL A 29 -2.14 -12.40 -10.42
N HIS A 30 -1.20 -13.11 -9.79
CA HIS A 30 -1.43 -13.82 -8.55
C HIS A 30 -0.95 -12.96 -7.40
N LEU A 31 -1.84 -12.67 -6.46
CA LEU A 31 -1.52 -11.92 -5.25
C LEU A 31 -0.94 -12.86 -4.19
N ASP A 32 0.13 -12.45 -3.52
CA ASP A 32 0.66 -13.21 -2.39
C ASP A 32 -0.35 -13.25 -1.23
N ARG A 33 -0.63 -14.43 -0.66
CA ARG A 33 -1.56 -14.56 0.46
C ARG A 33 -1.18 -13.73 1.68
N TYR A 34 0.10 -13.45 1.88
CA TYR A 34 0.60 -12.68 3.01
C TYR A 34 0.29 -11.19 2.89
N ILE A 35 0.02 -10.67 1.67
CA ILE A 35 -0.34 -9.26 1.47
C ILE A 35 -1.85 -9.02 1.54
N VAL A 36 -2.68 -10.06 1.39
CA VAL A 36 -4.15 -9.96 1.42
C VAL A 36 -4.66 -9.19 2.64
N PRO A 37 -4.18 -9.45 3.88
CA PRO A 37 -4.64 -8.71 5.05
C PRO A 37 -4.33 -7.21 4.99
N ALA A 38 -3.24 -6.81 4.33
CA ALA A 38 -2.87 -5.40 4.17
C ALA A 38 -3.70 -4.68 3.09
N MET A 39 -4.33 -5.43 2.17
CA MET A 39 -5.20 -4.89 1.12
C MET A 39 -6.69 -4.88 1.50
N CYS A 40 -7.09 -5.71 2.47
CA CYS A 40 -8.46 -5.76 2.95
C CYS A 40 -8.72 -4.71 4.03
N MET A 41 -9.94 -4.16 4.03
CA MET A 41 -10.41 -3.31 5.11
C MET A 41 -10.75 -4.17 6.34
N LEU A 42 -9.76 -4.41 7.20
CA LEU A 42 -9.93 -5.22 8.42
C LEU A 42 -10.25 -4.40 9.68
N GLY A 43 -10.23 -3.06 9.60
CA GLY A 43 -10.42 -2.17 10.75
C GLY A 43 -10.29 -0.68 10.41
N LYS A 44 -9.80 0.13 11.35
CA LYS A 44 -9.53 1.57 11.15
C LYS A 44 -8.18 1.78 10.46
N GLY A 45 -7.97 2.95 9.86
CA GLY A 45 -6.67 3.37 9.29
C GLY A 45 -6.42 2.97 7.83
N TYR A 46 -7.46 2.55 7.10
CA TYR A 46 -7.39 2.38 5.65
C TYR A 46 -7.50 3.73 4.95
N THR A 47 -6.95 3.82 3.74
CA THR A 47 -7.13 4.98 2.86
C THR A 47 -8.12 4.63 1.75
N LYS A 48 -9.07 5.52 1.49
CA LYS A 48 -9.92 5.49 0.28
C LYS A 48 -9.51 6.65 -0.63
N TYR A 49 -9.48 6.40 -1.92
CA TYR A 49 -9.20 7.41 -2.93
C TYR A 49 -9.94 7.07 -4.22
N GLU A 50 -10.15 8.07 -5.07
CA GLU A 50 -10.82 7.85 -6.33
C GLU A 50 -9.88 7.18 -7.34
N ARG A 51 -10.37 6.11 -7.96
CA ARG A 51 -9.61 5.32 -8.92
C ARG A 51 -9.14 6.18 -10.10
N GLU A 52 -10.01 7.02 -10.64
CA GLU A 52 -9.71 7.84 -11.82
C GLU A 52 -8.65 8.88 -11.52
N ALA A 53 -8.76 9.56 -10.38
CA ALA A 53 -7.75 10.47 -9.88
C ALA A 53 -6.39 9.76 -9.71
N ALA A 54 -6.35 8.62 -9.02
CA ALA A 54 -5.12 7.85 -8.83
C ALA A 54 -4.46 7.41 -10.15
N MET A 55 -5.26 7.00 -11.15
CA MET A 55 -4.78 6.54 -12.45
C MET A 55 -4.34 7.68 -13.37
N SER A 56 -4.84 8.90 -13.16
CA SER A 56 -4.44 10.08 -13.96
C SER A 56 -3.06 10.63 -13.58
N LEU A 57 -2.53 10.27 -12.41
CA LEU A 57 -1.24 10.71 -11.92
C LEU A 57 -0.12 9.95 -12.65
N SER A 58 0.68 10.65 -13.44
CA SER A 58 1.75 10.05 -14.24
C SER A 58 3.08 9.88 -13.50
N ARG A 59 3.27 10.62 -12.39
CA ARG A 59 4.50 10.58 -11.59
C ARG A 59 4.30 9.73 -10.34
N GLU A 60 5.24 8.82 -10.08
CA GLU A 60 5.26 7.96 -8.89
C GLU A 60 5.17 8.79 -7.59
N ALA A 61 5.98 9.84 -7.47
CA ALA A 61 5.93 10.74 -6.32
C ALA A 61 4.55 11.37 -6.10
N SER A 62 3.85 11.72 -7.19
CA SER A 62 2.49 12.27 -7.11
C SER A 62 1.47 11.21 -6.68
N GLN A 63 1.61 9.97 -7.16
CA GLN A 63 0.75 8.84 -6.74
C GLN A 63 0.91 8.56 -5.24
N ILE A 64 2.15 8.49 -4.74
CA ILE A 64 2.46 8.29 -3.32
C ILE A 64 1.87 9.44 -2.48
N LEU A 65 2.13 10.68 -2.90
CA LEU A 65 1.65 11.87 -2.19
C LEU A 65 0.11 11.92 -2.13
N TYR A 66 -0.56 11.61 -3.24
CA TYR A 66 -2.02 11.58 -3.31
C TYR A 66 -2.62 10.58 -2.31
N VAL A 67 -2.08 9.35 -2.25
CA VAL A 67 -2.53 8.35 -1.28
C VAL A 67 -2.28 8.84 0.17
N ARG A 68 -1.13 9.47 0.44
CA ARG A 68 -0.86 10.05 1.77
C ARG A 68 -1.86 11.16 2.10
N LEU A 69 -2.15 12.09 1.19
CA LEU A 69 -3.13 13.16 1.40
C LEU A 69 -4.54 12.62 1.64
N CYS A 70 -4.99 11.64 0.86
CA CYS A 70 -6.30 11.01 1.06
C CYS A 70 -6.42 10.33 2.43
N ARG A 71 -5.31 9.82 2.99
CA ARG A 71 -5.31 9.21 4.33
C ARG A 71 -5.61 10.22 5.43
N PHE A 72 -5.16 11.47 5.24
CA PHE A 72 -5.29 12.55 6.22
C PHE A 72 -6.37 13.56 5.86
N LEU A 73 -7.21 13.27 4.85
CA LEU A 73 -8.24 14.19 4.37
C LEU A 73 -9.16 14.64 5.51
N ASP A 74 -9.54 13.71 6.39
CA ASP A 74 -10.42 13.97 7.53
C ASP A 74 -9.75 14.79 8.65
N PHE A 75 -8.42 14.91 8.65
CA PHE A 75 -7.64 15.65 9.66
C PHE A 75 -7.42 17.13 9.29
N GLY A 76 -7.76 17.54 8.05
CA GLY A 76 -7.72 18.93 7.58
C GLY A 76 -6.32 19.52 7.34
N SER A 77 -5.28 18.99 7.98
CA SER A 77 -3.89 19.34 7.72
C SER A 77 -2.96 18.14 7.95
N TRP A 78 -1.90 18.07 7.15
CA TRP A 78 -0.84 17.07 7.28
C TRP A 78 0.51 17.76 7.07
N SER A 79 1.43 17.58 8.01
CA SER A 79 2.76 18.20 8.00
C SER A 79 3.83 17.13 8.26
N PRO A 80 4.26 16.39 7.22
CA PRO A 80 5.32 15.39 7.37
C PRO A 80 6.69 16.06 7.58
N SER A 81 7.61 15.36 8.24
CA SER A 81 9.03 15.74 8.24
C SER A 81 9.65 15.51 6.87
N VAL A 82 10.69 16.27 6.51
CA VAL A 82 11.36 16.14 5.21
C VAL A 82 12.05 14.77 5.04
N ASP A 83 12.37 14.11 6.16
CA ASP A 83 13.06 12.82 6.19
C ASP A 83 12.12 11.59 6.04
N GLU A 84 10.81 11.79 5.82
CA GLU A 84 9.75 10.77 5.82
C GLU A 84 8.99 10.61 4.48
#